data_AF-A0A161YYA2-F1
#
_entry.id   AF-A0A161YYA2-F1
#
_cell.length_a   1.000
_cell.length_b   1.000
_cell.length_c   1.000
_cell.angle_alpha   90.00
_cell.angle_beta   90.00
_cell.angle_gamma   90.00
#
_symmetry.space_group_name_H-M   'P 1'
#
loop_
_entity.id
_entity.type
_entity.pdbx_description
1 polymer ?
#
loop_
_entity_poly.entity_id
_entity_poly.type
_entity_poly.pdbx_seq_one_letter_code
_entity_poly.pdbx_strand_id
1 'polypeptide(L)'
;MLKNIMLMGAIMLSSTSFAGDIAFGKVTGTKVYSFNDNKSIKVYFEQGATLGTPGCKEQERAFGIITYSKKSEASVSHMLSVILAAQMANKKVRIFSQSENSCEIDFVGLQDSYY
;
A
#
# COMPACT_ATOMS: atom_id res chain seq x y z
N MET A 1 -25.97 -24.68 -26.67
CA MET A 1 -24.76 -25.17 -25.98
C MET A 1 -23.61 -24.15 -25.98
N LEU A 2 -23.26 -23.54 -27.10
CA LEU A 2 -22.19 -22.52 -27.19
C LEU A 2 -22.39 -21.32 -26.23
N LYS A 3 -23.63 -20.86 -26.06
CA LYS A 3 -24.00 -19.76 -25.16
C LYS A 3 -23.75 -20.07 -23.67
N ASN A 4 -23.92 -21.32 -23.26
CA ASN A 4 -23.67 -21.75 -21.88
C ASN A 4 -22.16 -21.91 -21.62
N ILE A 5 -21.38 -22.27 -22.63
CA ILE A 5 -19.91 -22.37 -22.54
C ILE A 5 -19.29 -20.97 -22.43
N MET A 6 -19.79 -19.98 -23.19
CA MET A 6 -19.35 -18.58 -23.07
C MET A 6 -19.64 -18.00 -21.68
N LEU A 7 -20.82 -18.29 -21.11
CA LEU A 7 -21.18 -17.80 -19.79
C LEU A 7 -20.31 -18.43 -18.68
N MET A 8 -19.99 -19.72 -18.82
CA MET A 8 -19.11 -20.44 -17.90
C MET A 8 -17.65 -19.94 -17.97
N GLY A 9 -17.19 -19.56 -19.16
CA GLY A 9 -15.87 -18.94 -19.35
C GLY A 9 -15.74 -17.55 -18.73
N ALA A 10 -16.81 -16.73 -18.78
CA ALA A 10 -16.80 -15.40 -18.19
C ALA A 10 -16.74 -15.41 -16.64
N ILE A 11 -17.34 -16.42 -16.00
CA ILE A 11 -17.33 -16.58 -14.53
C ILE A 11 -15.96 -17.04 -14.01
N MET A 12 -15.18 -17.77 -14.82
CA MET A 12 -13.84 -18.21 -14.42
C MET A 12 -12.77 -17.11 -14.53
N LEU A 13 -13.06 -16.02 -15.23
CA LEU A 13 -12.15 -14.87 -15.39
C LEU A 13 -12.30 -13.81 -14.29
N SER A 14 -13.29 -13.94 -13.39
CA SER A 14 -13.48 -13.02 -12.27
C SER A 14 -12.73 -13.47 -11.01
N SER A 15 -11.54 -14.10 -11.16
CA SER A 15 -10.69 -14.43 -10.01
C SER A 15 -10.43 -13.16 -9.19
N THR A 16 -10.88 -13.21 -7.95
CA THR A 16 -10.88 -12.11 -6.99
C THR A 16 -9.44 -11.79 -6.59
N SER A 17 -8.81 -10.86 -7.30
CA SER A 17 -7.60 -10.21 -6.82
C SER A 17 -7.97 -9.39 -5.58
N PHE A 18 -7.60 -9.88 -4.39
CA PHE A 18 -7.73 -9.14 -3.13
C PHE A 18 -6.66 -8.05 -3.07
N ALA A 19 -6.85 -7.02 -3.89
CA ALA A 19 -6.19 -5.74 -3.70
C ALA A 19 -6.80 -5.10 -2.44
N GLY A 20 -5.96 -4.63 -1.53
CA GLY A 20 -6.40 -4.31 -0.17
C GLY A 20 -5.59 -3.23 0.50
N ASP A 21 -6.17 -2.65 1.53
CA ASP A 21 -5.47 -1.70 2.37
C ASP A 21 -4.29 -2.37 3.06
N ILE A 22 -3.16 -1.68 3.07
CA ILE A 22 -2.04 -2.06 3.92
C ILE A 22 -2.30 -1.46 5.30
N ALA A 23 -2.52 -0.14 5.36
CA ALA A 23 -2.74 0.59 6.59
C ALA A 23 -3.51 1.90 6.39
N PHE A 24 -4.22 2.33 7.43
CA PHE A 24 -4.81 3.67 7.54
C PHE A 24 -4.52 4.29 8.91
N GLY A 25 -3.97 5.50 8.93
CA GLY A 25 -3.62 6.21 10.17
C GLY A 25 -2.58 7.30 9.95
N LYS A 26 -1.97 7.78 11.03
CA LYS A 26 -0.88 8.76 10.93
C LYS A 26 0.46 8.07 10.74
N VAL A 27 1.29 8.67 9.89
CA VAL A 27 2.68 8.25 9.69
C VAL A 27 3.54 8.83 10.81
N THR A 28 4.32 7.96 11.48
CA THR A 28 5.24 8.36 12.55
C THR A 28 6.69 8.39 12.11
N GLY A 29 7.02 7.69 11.02
CA GLY A 29 8.38 7.68 10.50
C GLY A 29 8.47 7.13 9.09
N THR A 30 9.45 7.63 8.35
CA THR A 30 9.79 7.16 7.01
C THR A 30 11.29 6.84 7.00
N LYS A 31 11.67 5.63 6.58
CA LYS A 31 13.06 5.19 6.51
C LYS A 31 13.44 4.85 5.07
N VAL A 32 14.47 5.50 4.57
CA VAL A 32 15.01 5.27 3.23
C VAL A 32 16.16 4.28 3.31
N TYR A 33 16.06 3.19 2.56
CA TYR A 33 17.12 2.22 2.35
C TYR A 33 17.71 2.45 0.96
N SER A 34 19.02 2.63 0.88
CA SER A 34 19.75 2.86 -0.37
C SER A 34 20.98 1.96 -0.47
N PHE A 35 20.77 0.66 -0.39
CA PHE A 35 21.83 -0.31 -0.63
C PHE A 35 21.94 -0.59 -2.14
N ASN A 36 23.12 -1.04 -2.59
CA ASN A 36 23.41 -1.24 -4.02
C ASN A 36 22.34 -2.07 -4.75
N ASP A 37 21.82 -3.11 -4.11
CA ASP A 37 20.86 -4.04 -4.71
C ASP A 37 19.43 -3.87 -4.21
N ASN A 38 19.19 -2.95 -3.26
CA ASN A 38 17.87 -2.72 -2.69
C ASN A 38 17.69 -1.25 -2.27
N LYS A 39 17.05 -0.50 -3.16
CA LYS A 39 16.53 0.83 -2.87
C LYS A 39 15.04 0.72 -2.55
N SER A 40 14.69 1.09 -1.32
CA SER A 40 13.30 1.07 -0.87
C SER A 40 13.03 2.12 0.22
N ILE A 41 11.77 2.46 0.41
CA ILE A 41 11.30 3.35 1.46
C ILE A 41 10.33 2.57 2.32
N LYS A 42 10.57 2.50 3.63
CA LYS A 42 9.63 1.90 4.60
C LYS A 42 8.92 3.00 5.37
N VAL A 43 7.60 2.96 5.38
CA VAL A 43 6.71 3.95 5.98
C VAL A 43 6.05 3.31 7.20
N TYR A 44 6.21 3.91 8.37
CA TYR A 44 5.72 3.40 9.64
C TYR A 44 4.56 4.23 10.15
N PHE A 45 3.51 3.55 10.59
CA PHE A 45 2.32 4.18 11.16
C PHE A 45 2.39 4.21 12.69
N GLU A 46 1.54 5.05 13.28
CA GLU A 46 1.33 5.04 14.73
C GLU A 46 0.80 3.68 15.21
N GLN A 47 1.04 3.39 16.48
CA GLN A 47 0.48 2.19 17.10
C GLN A 47 -1.05 2.34 17.17
N GLY A 48 -1.78 1.29 16.81
CA GLY A 48 -3.25 1.33 16.74
C GLY A 48 -3.81 1.90 15.44
N ALA A 49 -2.97 2.23 14.45
CA ALA A 49 -3.43 2.45 13.09
C ALA A 49 -4.18 1.22 12.56
N THR A 50 -5.18 1.45 11.71
CA THR A 50 -5.93 0.37 11.07
C THR A 50 -4.98 -0.43 10.18
N LEU A 51 -4.89 -1.73 10.42
CA LEU A 51 -4.11 -2.67 9.61
C LEU A 51 -5.07 -3.39 8.66
N GLY A 52 -4.85 -3.28 7.35
CA GLY A 52 -5.65 -3.97 6.35
C GLY A 52 -5.00 -5.25 5.83
N THR A 53 -3.66 -5.34 5.84
CA THR A 53 -2.92 -6.50 5.34
C THR A 53 -2.21 -7.23 6.49
N PRO A 54 -2.63 -8.46 6.84
CA PRO A 54 -1.94 -9.28 7.83
C PRO A 54 -0.46 -9.48 7.46
N GLY A 55 0.45 -9.26 8.42
CA GLY A 55 1.89 -9.39 8.21
C GLY A 55 2.64 -8.09 7.89
N CYS A 56 1.93 -7.02 7.50
CA CYS A 56 2.52 -5.68 7.33
C CYS A 56 2.60 -4.91 8.64
N LYS A 57 3.11 -5.57 9.69
CA LYS A 57 3.32 -4.97 11.01
C LYS A 57 4.67 -5.33 11.61
N GLU A 58 5.26 -4.40 12.33
CA GLU A 58 6.50 -4.56 13.08
C GLU A 58 6.33 -3.88 14.44
N GLN A 59 6.52 -4.61 15.55
CA GLN A 59 6.31 -4.07 16.91
C GLN A 59 4.92 -3.40 17.09
N GLU A 60 3.87 -4.06 16.61
CA GLU A 60 2.47 -3.55 16.64
C GLU A 60 2.23 -2.23 15.87
N ARG A 61 3.17 -1.82 15.01
CA ARG A 61 2.98 -0.70 14.08
C ARG A 61 2.80 -1.22 12.67
N ALA A 62 1.75 -0.78 11.99
CA ALA A 62 1.58 -1.08 10.58
C ALA A 62 2.69 -0.40 9.75
N PHE A 63 3.10 -1.02 8.66
CA PHE A 63 4.08 -0.43 7.74
C PHE A 63 3.75 -0.73 6.28
N GLY A 64 4.24 0.12 5.38
CA GLY A 64 4.29 -0.15 3.94
C GLY A 64 5.70 0.08 3.37
N ILE A 65 5.94 -0.44 2.18
CA ILE A 65 7.22 -0.40 1.47
C ILE A 65 6.99 0.17 0.07
N ILE A 66 7.82 1.12 -0.35
CA ILE A 66 7.92 1.59 -1.74
C ILE A 66 9.25 1.06 -2.28
N THR A 67 9.20 0.11 -3.22
CA THR A 67 10.41 -0.42 -3.85
C THR A 67 10.70 0.35 -5.14
N TYR A 68 11.88 0.96 -5.25
CA TYR A 68 12.23 1.79 -6.41
C TYR A 68 12.21 1.00 -7.72
N SER A 69 12.67 -0.24 -7.73
CA SER A 69 12.73 -1.07 -8.94
C SER A 69 11.35 -1.49 -9.49
N LYS A 70 10.27 -1.30 -8.72
CA LYS A 70 8.90 -1.66 -9.13
C LYS A 70 8.10 -0.47 -9.68
N LYS A 71 8.67 0.73 -9.65
CA LYS A 71 7.94 1.99 -9.88
C LYS A 71 8.79 2.98 -10.65
N SER A 72 8.15 3.92 -11.34
CA SER A 72 8.88 5.05 -11.92
C SER A 72 9.42 5.96 -10.81
N GLU A 73 10.53 6.65 -11.07
CA GLU A 73 11.07 7.65 -10.13
C GLU A 73 10.05 8.74 -9.79
N ALA A 74 9.27 9.19 -10.79
CA ALA A 74 8.21 10.16 -10.60
C ALA A 74 7.12 9.64 -9.64
N SER A 75 6.72 8.37 -9.79
CA SER A 75 5.74 7.73 -8.88
C SER A 75 6.27 7.63 -7.46
N VAL A 76 7.53 7.20 -7.27
CA VAL A 76 8.16 7.12 -5.95
C VAL A 76 8.24 8.51 -5.31
N SER A 77 8.71 9.52 -6.06
CA SER A 77 8.81 10.90 -5.59
C SER A 77 7.45 11.47 -5.19
N HIS A 78 6.41 11.21 -5.98
CA HIS A 78 5.05 11.66 -5.67
C HIS A 78 4.51 11.01 -4.39
N MET A 79 4.60 9.67 -4.28
CA MET A 79 4.14 8.94 -3.09
C MET A 79 4.86 9.42 -1.84
N LEU A 80 6.20 9.52 -1.89
CA LEU A 80 7.00 10.01 -0.78
C LEU A 80 6.61 11.44 -0.38
N SER A 81 6.41 12.33 -1.34
CA SER A 81 6.03 13.72 -1.08
C SER A 81 4.69 13.81 -0.33
N VAL A 82 3.69 13.01 -0.75
CA VAL A 82 2.38 12.95 -0.07
C VAL A 82 2.53 12.42 1.37
N ILE A 83 3.30 11.34 1.56
CA ILE A 83 3.55 10.74 2.88
C ILE A 83 4.21 11.75 3.82
N LEU A 84 5.27 12.43 3.37
CA LEU A 84 6.01 13.39 4.17
C LEU A 84 5.15 14.62 4.49
N ALA A 85 4.39 15.13 3.52
CA ALA A 85 3.46 16.23 3.75
C ALA A 85 2.40 15.85 4.79
N ALA A 86 1.83 14.65 4.70
CA ALA A 86 0.86 14.15 5.67
C ALA A 86 1.46 14.02 7.08
N GLN A 87 2.67 13.45 7.17
CA GLN A 87 3.41 13.29 8.42
C GLN A 87 3.65 14.65 9.08
N MET A 88 4.15 15.64 8.32
CA MET A 88 4.39 17.00 8.82
C MET A 88 3.10 17.72 9.24
N ALA A 89 2.02 17.51 8.50
CA ALA A 89 0.71 18.10 8.78
C ALA A 89 -0.10 17.36 9.86
N ASN A 90 0.44 16.27 10.43
CA ASN A 90 -0.25 15.41 11.39
C ASN A 90 -1.59 14.87 10.84
N LYS A 91 -1.64 14.62 9.52
CA LYS A 91 -2.80 14.10 8.78
C LYS A 91 -2.71 12.59 8.63
N LYS A 92 -3.88 11.96 8.52
CA LYS A 92 -3.99 10.51 8.26
C LYS A 92 -3.82 10.24 6.77
N VAL A 93 -3.22 9.09 6.46
CA VAL A 93 -3.12 8.54 5.10
C VAL A 93 -3.62 7.12 5.07
N ARG A 94 -4.14 6.74 3.92
CA ARG A 94 -4.45 5.36 3.53
C ARG A 94 -3.39 4.91 2.54
N ILE A 95 -2.77 3.77 2.81
CA ILE A 95 -1.84 3.12 1.88
C ILE A 95 -2.41 1.76 1.45
N PHE A 96 -2.27 1.45 0.16
CA PHE A 96 -2.94 0.32 -0.48
C PHE A 96 -1.98 -0.45 -1.38
N SER A 97 -2.16 -1.76 -1.47
CA SER A 97 -1.41 -2.67 -2.36
C SER A 97 -2.35 -3.24 -3.43
N GLN A 98 -1.90 -3.23 -4.69
CA GLN A 98 -2.60 -3.95 -5.76
C GLN A 98 -2.37 -5.47 -5.67
N SER A 99 -1.28 -5.89 -5.03
CA SER A 99 -0.98 -7.30 -4.81
C SER A 99 -1.55 -7.79 -3.48
N GLU A 100 -2.17 -8.96 -3.49
CA GLU A 100 -2.69 -9.59 -2.27
C GLU A 100 -1.56 -9.89 -1.27
N ASN A 101 -1.83 -9.68 0.02
CA ASN A 101 -0.91 -9.95 1.14
C ASN A 101 0.48 -9.29 0.98
N SER A 102 0.54 -8.14 0.33
CA SER A 102 1.78 -7.41 0.07
C SER A 102 1.83 -6.10 0.84
N CYS A 103 3.01 -5.79 1.39
CA CYS A 103 3.28 -4.50 2.01
C CYS A 103 3.79 -3.47 0.99
N GLU A 104 3.84 -3.80 -0.30
CA GLU A 104 4.20 -2.88 -1.37
C GLU A 104 3.09 -1.84 -1.56
N ILE A 105 3.40 -0.57 -1.34
CA ILE A 105 2.47 0.53 -1.51
C ILE A 105 2.33 0.80 -3.00
N ASP A 106 1.14 0.66 -3.55
CA ASP A 106 0.81 1.02 -4.94
C ASP A 106 -0.05 2.28 -5.02
N PHE A 107 -0.65 2.69 -3.90
CA PHE A 107 -1.41 3.93 -3.78
C PHE A 107 -1.28 4.55 -2.39
N VAL A 108 -1.24 5.89 -2.37
CA VAL A 108 -1.25 6.71 -1.16
C VAL A 108 -2.36 7.74 -1.30
N GLY A 109 -3.30 7.77 -0.34
CA GLY A 109 -4.36 8.75 -0.26
C GLY A 109 -4.33 9.52 1.06
N LEU A 110 -4.46 10.85 1.00
CA LEU A 110 -4.79 11.66 2.18
C LEU A 110 -6.27 11.46 2.51
N GLN A 111 -6.58 11.08 3.75
CA GLN A 111 -7.94 10.74 4.13
C GLN A 111 -8.13 10.97 5.64
N ASP A 112 -9.16 11.74 6.04
CA ASP A 112 -9.39 12.04 7.46
C ASP A 112 -10.16 10.90 8.19
N SER A 113 -11.02 10.18 7.48
CA SER A 113 -11.89 9.12 8.00
C SER A 113 -11.93 7.91 7.08
N TYR A 114 -11.91 6.70 7.65
CA TYR A 114 -12.02 5.45 6.92
C TYR A 114 -13.47 5.18 6.54
N TYR A 115 -13.73 4.84 5.27
CA TYR A 115 -15.05 4.50 4.72
C TYR A 115 -14.99 3.16 4.01
#